data_AF-A0A381R178-F1
#
_entry.id   AF-A0A381R178-F1
#
_cell.length_a   1.000
_cell.length_b   1.000
_cell.length_c   1.000
_cell.angle_alpha   90.00
_cell.angle_beta   90.00
_cell.angle_gamma   90.00
#
_symmetry.space_group_name_H-M   'P 1'
#
loop_
_entity.id
_entity.type
_entity.pdbx_description
1 polymer ?
#
loop_
_entity_poly.entity_id
_entity_poly.type
_entity_poly.pdbx_seq_one_letter_code
_entity_poly.pdbx_strand_id
1 'polypeptide(L)'
;VSEAASEDAVITVGQDRDGVVLELNATEWTLDGLAMALRSILDQSPNPISIWIDHPSDETDVLLARLGFVIQRDLFRMERSLPIEQRTDIETRSFVIGQDEDEWCQVNNRAFSWHREQGGWTPELLRERQAESWFDSNGFLIHEREDRIAAFCWTKIHGDEAPAVGEVYVIAVDPDFHGLGLGRALTLAGYQHLDGAGITRAMLYVDADNTPAVSLYRDIGLEVKTVRRLYAK
;
A
#
# COMPACT_ATOMS: atom_id res chain seq x y z
N VAL A 1 20.15 -14.50 -29.53
CA VAL A 1 18.83 -15.17 -29.65
C VAL A 1 17.90 -14.36 -28.79
N SER A 2 16.91 -13.71 -29.39
CA SER A 2 15.96 -12.82 -28.70
C SER A 2 15.10 -13.66 -27.77
N GLU A 3 15.37 -13.64 -26.47
CA GLU A 3 14.40 -14.11 -25.49
C GLU A 3 13.25 -13.10 -25.51
N ALA A 4 12.15 -13.51 -26.13
CA ALA A 4 10.88 -12.79 -26.07
C ALA A 4 10.43 -12.71 -24.60
N ALA A 5 9.63 -11.68 -24.28
CA ALA A 5 8.96 -11.58 -22.97
C ALA A 5 8.21 -12.89 -22.65
N SER A 6 8.06 -13.23 -21.37
CA SER A 6 7.26 -14.41 -20.99
C SER A 6 5.83 -14.25 -21.52
N GLU A 7 5.13 -15.36 -21.79
CA GLU A 7 3.72 -15.32 -22.25
C GLU A 7 2.78 -14.60 -21.25
N ASP A 8 3.24 -14.35 -20.03
CA ASP A 8 2.51 -13.70 -18.94
C ASP A 8 2.92 -12.23 -18.71
N ALA A 9 3.86 -11.69 -19.49
CA ALA A 9 4.38 -10.34 -19.29
C ALA A 9 3.34 -9.27 -19.69
N VAL A 10 2.80 -8.56 -18.69
CA VAL A 10 1.73 -7.58 -18.88
C VAL A 10 2.15 -6.21 -18.34
N ILE A 11 1.79 -5.15 -19.07
CA ILE A 11 1.78 -3.78 -18.56
C ILE A 11 0.31 -3.41 -18.35
N THR A 12 -0.08 -3.23 -17.09
CA THR A 12 -1.41 -2.75 -16.75
C THR A 12 -1.45 -1.24 -16.94
N VAL A 13 -2.48 -0.74 -17.62
CA VAL A 13 -2.68 0.70 -17.87
C VAL A 13 -3.90 1.16 -17.08
N GLY A 14 -3.68 2.10 -16.16
CA GLY A 14 -4.72 2.72 -15.35
C GLY A 14 -4.70 4.24 -15.43
N GLN A 15 -5.54 4.87 -14.62
CA GLN A 15 -5.55 6.31 -14.41
C GLN A 15 -5.67 6.60 -12.92
N ASP A 16 -4.91 7.58 -12.46
CA ASP A 16 -5.10 8.19 -11.14
C ASP A 16 -5.43 9.69 -11.32
N ARG A 17 -5.46 10.43 -10.20
CA ARG A 17 -5.75 11.87 -10.21
C ARG A 17 -4.65 12.71 -10.88
N ASP A 18 -3.44 12.17 -11.00
CA ASP A 18 -2.25 12.85 -11.49
C ASP A 18 -2.02 12.53 -12.98
N GLY A 19 -2.48 11.39 -13.52
CA GLY A 19 -2.41 11.06 -14.94
C GLY A 19 -2.58 9.57 -15.28
N VAL A 20 -1.93 9.14 -16.36
CA VAL A 20 -1.87 7.71 -16.73
C VAL A 20 -0.85 7.01 -15.84
N VAL A 21 -1.23 5.85 -15.29
CA VAL A 21 -0.36 5.01 -14.46
C VAL A 21 -0.14 3.69 -15.20
N LEU A 22 1.13 3.32 -15.36
CA LEU A 22 1.53 2.00 -15.85
C LEU A 22 2.02 1.16 -14.68
N GLU A 23 1.62 -0.10 -14.60
CA GLU A 23 2.13 -1.05 -13.60
C GLU A 23 2.66 -2.31 -14.28
N LEU A 24 3.85 -2.76 -13.90
CA LEU A 24 4.48 -3.97 -14.46
C LEU A 24 5.48 -4.61 -13.49
N ASN A 25 5.78 -5.89 -13.69
CA ASN A 25 6.81 -6.63 -12.97
C ASN A 25 8.04 -6.84 -13.85
N ALA A 26 9.19 -6.24 -13.51
CA ALA A 26 10.38 -6.28 -14.35
C ALA A 26 10.91 -7.69 -14.59
N THR A 27 10.67 -8.64 -13.67
CA THR A 27 11.17 -10.02 -13.80
C THR A 27 10.49 -10.82 -14.92
N GLU A 28 9.35 -10.36 -15.42
CA GLU A 28 8.61 -11.00 -16.51
C GLU A 28 9.10 -10.55 -17.90
N TRP A 29 9.97 -9.53 -17.95
CA TRP A 29 10.41 -8.90 -19.18
C TRP A 29 11.90 -9.07 -19.42
N THR A 30 12.26 -9.27 -20.69
CA THR A 30 13.60 -8.91 -21.15
C THR A 30 13.68 -7.40 -21.35
N LEU A 31 14.87 -6.80 -21.16
CA LEU A 31 15.05 -5.34 -21.28
C LEU A 31 14.62 -4.80 -22.65
N ASP A 32 14.94 -5.51 -23.72
CA ASP A 32 14.55 -5.12 -25.08
C ASP A 32 13.03 -5.23 -25.28
N GLY A 33 12.41 -6.29 -24.75
CA GLY A 33 10.96 -6.47 -24.79
C GLY A 33 10.23 -5.35 -24.04
N LEU A 34 10.69 -5.03 -22.82
CA LEU A 34 10.14 -3.95 -22.01
C LEU A 34 10.30 -2.60 -22.72
N ALA A 35 11.47 -2.33 -23.28
CA ALA A 35 11.74 -1.09 -23.99
C ALA A 35 10.81 -0.90 -25.20
N MET A 36 10.56 -1.96 -25.96
CA MET A 36 9.63 -1.95 -27.10
C MET A 36 8.19 -1.71 -26.66
N ALA A 37 7.74 -2.44 -25.63
CA ALA A 37 6.38 -2.32 -25.11
C ALA A 37 6.11 -0.91 -24.54
N LEU A 38 7.02 -0.38 -23.72
CA LEU A 38 6.91 0.97 -23.17
C LEU A 38 6.87 2.03 -24.27
N ARG A 39 7.76 1.97 -25.27
CA ARG A 39 7.71 2.95 -26.39
C ARG A 39 6.37 2.94 -27.11
N SER A 40 5.83 1.77 -27.39
CA SER A 40 4.53 1.63 -28.05
C SER A 40 3.40 2.28 -27.25
N ILE A 41 3.40 2.14 -25.92
CA ILE A 41 2.39 2.76 -25.04
C ILE A 41 2.61 4.28 -24.94
N LEU A 42 3.86 4.71 -24.76
CA LEU A 42 4.22 6.12 -24.58
C LEU A 42 3.93 6.96 -25.84
N ASP A 43 4.09 6.40 -27.04
CA ASP A 43 3.75 7.09 -28.30
C ASP A 43 2.24 7.39 -28.42
N GLN A 44 1.40 6.66 -27.68
CA GLN A 44 -0.06 6.76 -27.73
C GLN A 44 -0.65 7.50 -26.52
N SER A 45 0.16 7.79 -25.50
CA SER A 45 -0.30 8.30 -24.21
C SER A 45 0.12 9.76 -24.02
N PRO A 46 -0.81 10.67 -23.66
CA PRO A 46 -0.44 12.04 -23.30
C PRO A 46 0.25 12.09 -21.93
N ASN A 47 1.17 13.04 -21.75
CA ASN A 47 1.72 13.36 -20.42
C ASN A 47 0.67 14.03 -19.52
N PRO A 48 0.78 13.91 -18.19
CA PRO A 48 1.82 13.21 -17.43
C PRO A 48 1.59 11.70 -17.30
N ILE A 49 2.70 10.94 -17.18
CA ILE A 49 2.68 9.48 -17.06
C ILE A 49 3.57 9.06 -15.88
N SER A 50 3.07 8.12 -15.07
CA SER A 50 3.85 7.46 -14.04
C SER A 50 3.92 5.95 -14.28
N ILE A 51 4.98 5.31 -13.77
CA ILE A 51 5.22 3.89 -13.94
C ILE A 51 5.62 3.30 -12.58
N TRP A 52 4.84 2.33 -12.09
CA TRP A 52 5.25 1.44 -11.02
C TRP A 52 5.89 0.20 -11.61
N ILE A 53 7.11 -0.10 -11.15
CA ILE A 53 7.84 -1.32 -11.52
C ILE A 53 8.10 -2.14 -10.28
N ASP A 54 7.60 -3.36 -10.26
CA ASP A 54 7.93 -4.37 -9.26
C ASP A 54 9.28 -5.02 -9.61
N HIS A 55 10.11 -5.26 -8.60
CA HIS A 55 11.44 -5.85 -8.72
C HIS A 55 12.36 -5.11 -9.72
N PRO A 56 12.51 -3.77 -9.61
CA PRO A 56 13.37 -3.01 -10.50
C PRO A 56 14.84 -3.44 -10.38
N SER A 57 15.59 -3.24 -11.45
CA SER A 57 17.05 -3.44 -11.50
C SER A 57 17.73 -2.16 -11.99
N ASP A 58 19.06 -2.07 -11.79
CA ASP A 58 19.87 -0.96 -12.32
C ASP A 58 19.71 -0.80 -13.84
N GLU A 59 19.49 -1.91 -14.55
CA GLU A 59 19.29 -1.91 -16.00
C GLU A 59 17.93 -1.31 -16.39
N THR A 60 16.89 -1.61 -15.61
CA THR A 60 15.57 -1.00 -15.75
C THR A 60 15.64 0.48 -15.42
N ASP A 61 16.37 0.89 -14.38
CA ASP A 61 16.58 2.33 -14.08
C ASP A 61 17.22 3.07 -15.26
N VAL A 62 18.26 2.50 -15.87
CA VAL A 62 18.93 3.08 -17.04
C VAL A 62 17.99 3.14 -18.24
N LEU A 63 17.16 2.12 -18.46
CA LEU A 63 16.15 2.11 -19.52
C LEU A 63 15.14 3.25 -19.32
N LEU A 64 14.56 3.37 -18.13
CA LEU A 64 13.53 4.37 -17.83
C LEU A 64 14.11 5.79 -17.91
N ALA A 65 15.33 6.00 -17.43
CA ALA A 65 16.04 7.27 -17.58
C ALA A 65 16.23 7.68 -19.06
N ARG A 66 16.56 6.72 -19.94
CA ARG A 66 16.66 6.97 -21.40
C ARG A 66 15.32 7.34 -22.05
N LEU A 67 14.21 6.86 -21.47
CA LEU A 67 12.85 7.24 -21.89
C LEU A 67 12.39 8.59 -21.28
N GLY A 68 13.23 9.20 -20.46
CA GLY A 68 13.01 10.52 -19.84
C GLY A 68 12.27 10.46 -18.52
N PHE A 69 12.15 9.28 -17.91
CA PHE A 69 11.55 9.13 -16.58
C PHE A 69 12.58 9.38 -15.48
N VAL A 70 12.09 9.87 -14.34
CA VAL A 70 12.88 10.06 -13.12
C VAL A 70 12.33 9.20 -11.99
N ILE A 71 13.23 8.57 -11.23
CA ILE A 71 12.87 7.83 -10.01
C ILE A 71 12.26 8.81 -9.00
N GLN A 72 11.10 8.48 -8.45
CA GLN A 72 10.41 9.27 -7.44
C GLN A 72 10.60 8.68 -6.05
N ARG A 73 10.25 7.40 -5.86
CA ARG A 73 10.29 6.72 -4.56
C ARG A 73 10.25 5.21 -4.72
N ASP A 74 10.68 4.52 -3.67
CA ASP A 74 10.49 3.09 -3.50
C ASP A 74 9.40 2.82 -2.46
N LEU A 75 8.54 1.86 -2.76
CA LEU A 75 7.50 1.34 -1.89
C LEU A 75 7.80 -0.14 -1.63
N PHE A 76 8.00 -0.49 -0.37
CA PHE A 76 8.19 -1.88 0.04
C PHE A 76 6.85 -2.56 0.26
N ARG A 77 6.64 -3.70 -0.40
CA ARG A 77 5.66 -4.69 0.02
C ARG A 77 6.32 -5.61 1.04
N MET A 78 5.86 -5.52 2.28
CA MET A 78 6.38 -6.33 3.38
C MET A 78 5.37 -7.41 3.75
N GLU A 79 5.82 -8.63 4.03
CA GLU A 79 4.96 -9.78 4.30
C GLU A 79 5.40 -10.61 5.50
N ARG A 80 4.44 -11.31 6.11
CA ARG A 80 4.69 -12.38 7.08
C ARG A 80 3.56 -13.42 7.09
N SER A 81 3.89 -14.62 7.53
CA SER A 81 2.89 -15.64 7.92
C SER A 81 2.20 -15.26 9.23
N LEU A 82 0.93 -15.65 9.35
CA LEU A 82 0.12 -15.60 10.57
C LEU A 82 -0.09 -17.02 11.12
N PRO A 83 -0.29 -17.21 12.44
CA PRO A 83 -0.32 -16.18 13.49
C PRO A 83 1.07 -15.62 13.81
N ILE A 84 1.11 -14.41 14.36
CA ILE A 84 2.33 -13.82 14.91
C ILE A 84 2.36 -14.08 16.43
N GLU A 85 3.51 -14.46 16.97
CA GLU A 85 3.70 -14.73 18.40
C GLU A 85 3.48 -13.50 19.28
N GLN A 86 3.87 -12.33 18.77
CA GLN A 86 3.67 -11.05 19.42
C GLN A 86 2.19 -10.67 19.36
N ARG A 87 1.64 -10.23 20.49
CA ARG A 87 0.23 -9.85 20.65
C ARG A 87 0.12 -8.48 21.29
N THR A 88 -1.04 -7.87 21.15
CA THR A 88 -1.45 -6.66 21.86
C THR A 88 -2.82 -6.88 22.52
N ASP A 89 -3.05 -6.12 23.59
CA ASP A 89 -4.32 -6.03 24.31
C ASP A 89 -4.95 -4.64 24.13
N ILE A 90 -4.48 -3.86 23.14
CA ILE A 90 -5.06 -2.54 22.84
C ILE A 90 -6.55 -2.68 22.55
N GLU A 91 -7.34 -1.90 23.26
CA GLU A 91 -8.78 -1.86 23.04
C GLU A 91 -9.09 -1.12 21.74
N THR A 92 -9.90 -1.74 20.90
CA THR A 92 -10.38 -1.15 19.65
C THR A 92 -11.87 -1.44 19.49
N ARG A 93 -12.58 -0.51 18.86
CA ARG A 93 -13.94 -0.74 18.34
C ARG A 93 -13.93 -0.79 16.82
N SER A 94 -14.96 -1.38 16.22
CA SER A 94 -15.17 -1.29 14.78
C SER A 94 -15.52 0.15 14.37
N PHE A 95 -15.16 0.50 13.14
CA PHE A 95 -15.62 1.71 12.48
C PHE A 95 -17.15 1.69 12.31
N VAL A 96 -17.80 2.81 12.59
CA VAL A 96 -19.25 3.00 12.51
C VAL A 96 -19.60 3.83 11.29
N ILE A 97 -20.19 3.17 10.30
CA ILE A 97 -20.63 3.79 9.03
C ILE A 97 -21.69 4.85 9.30
N GLY A 98 -21.51 6.02 8.70
CA GLY A 98 -22.38 7.19 8.84
C GLY A 98 -22.14 8.01 10.11
N GLN A 99 -21.09 7.71 10.89
CA GLN A 99 -20.74 8.41 12.11
C GLN A 99 -19.25 8.79 12.16
N ASP A 100 -18.36 7.86 11.84
CA ASP A 100 -16.92 8.05 12.02
C ASP A 100 -16.21 8.73 10.84
N GLU A 101 -16.86 8.89 9.68
CA GLU A 101 -16.20 9.33 8.44
C GLU A 101 -15.48 10.68 8.57
N ASP A 102 -16.16 11.66 9.17
CA ASP A 102 -15.65 13.02 9.30
C ASP A 102 -14.42 13.07 10.21
N GLU A 103 -14.48 12.41 11.36
CA GLU A 103 -13.39 12.37 12.33
C GLU A 103 -12.22 11.54 11.82
N TRP A 104 -12.50 10.39 11.20
CA TRP A 104 -11.47 9.55 10.59
C TRP A 104 -10.71 10.31 9.52
N CYS A 105 -11.41 11.06 8.64
CA CYS A 105 -10.75 11.87 7.60
C CYS A 105 -9.84 12.93 8.23
N GLN A 106 -10.24 13.56 9.33
CA GLN A 106 -9.40 14.54 10.03
C GLN A 106 -8.11 13.89 10.56
N VAL A 107 -8.22 12.75 11.24
CA VAL A 107 -7.06 12.02 11.78
C VAL A 107 -6.14 11.53 10.66
N ASN A 108 -6.71 10.91 9.61
CA ASN A 108 -5.97 10.44 8.45
C ASN A 108 -5.18 11.59 7.79
N ASN A 109 -5.86 12.71 7.52
CA ASN A 109 -5.25 13.85 6.84
C ASN A 109 -4.17 14.54 7.70
N ARG A 110 -4.31 14.53 9.02
CA ARG A 110 -3.26 15.02 9.93
C ARG A 110 -2.04 14.10 9.92
N ALA A 111 -2.26 12.80 10.08
CA ALA A 111 -1.20 11.79 10.12
C ALA A 111 -0.43 11.71 8.79
N PHE A 112 -1.13 11.88 7.67
CA PHE A 112 -0.59 11.82 6.30
C PHE A 112 -0.49 13.19 5.62
N SER A 113 -0.42 14.28 6.39
CA SER A 113 -0.38 15.66 5.85
C SER A 113 0.75 15.93 4.85
N TRP A 114 1.82 15.14 4.92
CA TRP A 114 2.99 15.18 4.02
C TRP A 114 2.91 14.17 2.87
N HIS A 115 1.97 13.22 2.91
CA HIS A 115 1.89 12.12 1.95
C HIS A 115 1.00 12.50 0.77
N ARG A 116 1.55 12.37 -0.45
CA ARG A 116 0.83 12.73 -1.67
C ARG A 116 -0.50 11.97 -1.78
N GLU A 117 -0.47 10.64 -1.75
CA GLU A 117 -1.64 9.80 -2.05
C GLU A 117 -2.59 9.57 -0.86
N GLN A 118 -2.08 9.48 0.37
CA GLN A 118 -2.89 9.24 1.57
C GLN A 118 -3.35 10.50 2.30
N GLY A 119 -2.83 11.67 1.94
CA GLY A 119 -3.38 12.95 2.39
C GLY A 119 -4.59 13.39 1.55
N GLY A 120 -5.50 14.14 2.16
CA GLY A 120 -6.61 14.79 1.46
C GLY A 120 -7.84 13.90 1.25
N TRP A 121 -8.02 12.86 2.07
CA TRP A 121 -9.25 12.07 2.08
C TRP A 121 -10.44 12.92 2.48
N THR A 122 -11.57 12.71 1.81
CA THR A 122 -12.86 13.28 2.17
C THR A 122 -13.84 12.16 2.53
N PRO A 123 -14.92 12.47 3.27
CA PRO A 123 -15.98 11.50 3.53
C PRO A 123 -16.57 10.87 2.26
N GLU A 124 -16.60 11.61 1.15
CA GLU A 124 -17.03 11.09 -0.16
C GLU A 124 -16.10 10.01 -0.68
N LEU A 125 -14.78 10.28 -0.68
CA LEU A 125 -13.77 9.30 -1.11
C LEU A 125 -13.78 8.07 -0.20
N LEU A 126 -13.96 8.27 1.11
CA LEU A 126 -14.11 7.16 2.04
C LEU A 126 -15.36 6.32 1.72
N ARG A 127 -16.49 6.96 1.42
CA ARG A 127 -17.72 6.27 1.00
C ARG A 127 -17.56 5.47 -0.28
N GLU A 128 -16.75 5.95 -1.23
CA GLU A 128 -16.40 5.18 -2.43
C GLU A 128 -15.67 3.88 -2.05
N ARG A 129 -14.72 3.96 -1.10
CA ARG A 129 -14.02 2.77 -0.59
C ARG A 129 -14.90 1.84 0.26
N GLN A 130 -15.85 2.40 1.01
CA GLN A 130 -16.84 1.60 1.74
C GLN A 130 -17.79 0.81 0.81
N ALA A 131 -17.95 1.25 -0.44
CA ALA A 131 -18.79 0.58 -1.44
C ALA A 131 -18.08 -0.58 -2.15
N GLU A 132 -16.78 -0.74 -1.96
CA GLU A 132 -16.00 -1.83 -2.54
C GLU A 132 -16.37 -3.18 -1.92
N SER A 133 -16.33 -4.26 -2.71
CA SER A 133 -16.73 -5.60 -2.27
C SER A 133 -15.86 -6.19 -1.16
N TRP A 134 -14.65 -5.66 -0.98
CA TRP A 134 -13.71 -6.09 0.07
C TRP A 134 -13.93 -5.38 1.40
N PHE A 135 -14.76 -4.33 1.45
CA PHE A 135 -14.95 -3.55 2.67
C PHE A 135 -15.61 -4.38 3.78
N ASP A 136 -14.98 -4.38 4.96
CA ASP A 136 -15.55 -4.90 6.20
C ASP A 136 -15.27 -3.91 7.34
N SER A 137 -16.33 -3.36 7.94
CA SER A 137 -16.23 -2.46 9.09
C SER A 137 -15.60 -3.13 10.32
N ASN A 138 -15.70 -4.45 10.46
CA ASN A 138 -15.08 -5.18 11.57
C ASN A 138 -13.55 -5.25 11.44
N GLY A 139 -13.05 -5.20 10.21
CA GLY A 139 -11.62 -5.10 9.91
C GLY A 139 -11.09 -3.66 9.99
N PHE A 140 -11.95 -2.69 10.30
CA PHE A 140 -11.58 -1.29 10.42
C PHE A 140 -11.56 -0.88 11.90
N LEU A 141 -10.39 -1.07 12.51
CA LEU A 141 -10.18 -0.97 13.94
C LEU A 141 -9.87 0.47 14.35
N ILE A 142 -10.67 1.01 15.27
CA ILE A 142 -10.55 2.36 15.82
C ILE A 142 -10.11 2.28 17.28
N HIS A 143 -9.04 2.99 17.62
CA HIS A 143 -8.61 3.20 18.99
C HIS A 143 -8.90 4.64 19.42
N GLU A 144 -9.65 4.79 20.51
CA GLU A 144 -10.05 6.09 21.05
C GLU A 144 -9.24 6.44 22.29
N ARG A 145 -8.95 7.74 22.44
CA ARG A 145 -8.47 8.34 23.70
C ARG A 145 -9.11 9.71 23.83
N GLU A 146 -9.48 10.08 25.06
CA GLU A 146 -10.09 11.39 25.33
C GLU A 146 -11.35 11.64 24.47
N ASP A 147 -12.17 10.59 24.29
CA ASP A 147 -13.42 10.60 23.50
C ASP A 147 -13.24 11.03 22.04
N ARG A 148 -12.05 10.81 21.47
CA ARG A 148 -11.72 11.02 20.05
C ARG A 148 -10.89 9.88 19.48
N ILE A 149 -10.91 9.72 18.16
CA ILE A 149 -10.06 8.81 17.42
C ILE A 149 -8.60 9.23 17.63
N ALA A 150 -7.85 8.37 18.31
CA ALA A 150 -6.42 8.58 18.55
C ALA A 150 -5.57 7.88 17.48
N ALA A 151 -6.03 6.74 17.00
CA ALA A 151 -5.36 5.95 15.98
C ALA A 151 -6.32 4.92 15.36
N PHE A 152 -5.98 4.41 14.17
CA PHE A 152 -6.77 3.37 13.51
C PHE A 152 -5.90 2.40 12.71
N CYS A 153 -6.43 1.20 12.48
CA CYS A 153 -5.90 0.20 11.56
C CYS A 153 -7.04 -0.37 10.73
N TRP A 154 -7.07 -0.02 9.44
CA TRP A 154 -7.98 -0.58 8.46
C TRP A 154 -7.32 -1.75 7.76
N THR A 155 -7.92 -2.93 7.89
CA THR A 155 -7.49 -4.15 7.22
C THR A 155 -8.32 -4.44 5.97
N LYS A 156 -7.74 -5.19 5.04
CA LYS A 156 -8.38 -5.65 3.80
C LYS A 156 -8.04 -7.12 3.58
N ILE A 157 -8.96 -7.89 3.02
CA ILE A 157 -8.70 -9.28 2.59
C ILE A 157 -8.79 -9.36 1.06
N HIS A 158 -7.71 -9.83 0.44
CA HIS A 158 -7.63 -10.16 -0.99
C HIS A 158 -8.08 -11.61 -1.17
N GLY A 159 -9.40 -11.81 -1.33
CA GLY A 159 -10.03 -13.13 -1.42
C GLY A 159 -9.93 -13.79 -2.80
N ASP A 160 -9.49 -13.04 -3.80
CA ASP A 160 -9.19 -13.48 -5.16
C ASP A 160 -7.80 -14.14 -5.28
N GLU A 161 -6.92 -13.94 -4.29
CA GLU A 161 -5.67 -14.68 -4.17
C GLU A 161 -5.89 -16.09 -3.60
N ALA A 162 -5.05 -17.04 -4.02
CA ALA A 162 -5.07 -18.43 -3.54
C ALA A 162 -3.69 -18.85 -3.01
N PRO A 163 -3.47 -18.94 -1.68
CA PRO A 163 -4.42 -18.64 -0.61
C PRO A 163 -4.67 -17.13 -0.44
N ALA A 164 -5.83 -16.78 0.14
CA ALA A 164 -6.21 -15.39 0.42
C ALA A 164 -5.18 -14.68 1.30
N VAL A 165 -5.00 -13.38 1.07
CA VAL A 165 -4.02 -12.54 1.76
C VAL A 165 -4.69 -11.43 2.53
N GLY A 166 -4.27 -11.25 3.78
CA GLY A 166 -4.68 -10.10 4.58
C GLY A 166 -3.74 -8.91 4.36
N GLU A 167 -4.25 -7.71 4.44
CA GLU A 167 -3.48 -6.48 4.33
C GLU A 167 -3.80 -5.57 5.52
N VAL A 168 -2.77 -4.98 6.12
CA VAL A 168 -2.94 -3.73 6.86
C VAL A 168 -2.95 -2.61 5.83
N TYR A 169 -4.15 -2.25 5.38
CA TYR A 169 -4.39 -1.38 4.21
C TYR A 169 -4.06 0.08 4.52
N VAL A 170 -4.59 0.61 5.63
CA VAL A 170 -4.22 1.95 6.13
C VAL A 170 -4.08 1.89 7.63
N ILE A 171 -2.97 2.40 8.15
CA ILE A 171 -2.74 2.54 9.58
C ILE A 171 -2.19 3.93 9.88
N ALA A 172 -2.75 4.59 10.89
CA ALA A 172 -2.29 5.90 11.31
C ALA A 172 -2.52 6.13 12.80
N VAL A 173 -1.70 7.03 13.33
CA VAL A 173 -1.84 7.59 14.68
C VAL A 173 -1.93 9.10 14.52
N ASP A 174 -2.90 9.74 15.18
CA ASP A 174 -2.99 11.19 15.20
C ASP A 174 -1.70 11.78 15.80
N PRO A 175 -1.13 12.85 15.23
CA PRO A 175 0.09 13.49 15.74
C PRO A 175 0.07 13.82 17.24
N ASP A 176 -1.09 14.13 17.82
CA ASP A 176 -1.23 14.45 19.25
C ASP A 176 -0.93 13.24 20.16
N PHE A 177 -1.01 12.01 19.61
CA PHE A 177 -0.81 10.74 20.34
C PHE A 177 0.43 9.97 19.87
N HIS A 178 1.36 10.61 19.16
CA HIS A 178 2.63 10.01 18.76
C HIS A 178 3.52 9.69 19.96
N GLY A 179 4.46 8.74 19.77
CA GLY A 179 5.40 8.34 20.82
C GLY A 179 4.82 7.41 21.90
N LEU A 180 3.54 7.04 21.80
CA LEU A 180 2.85 6.17 22.76
C LEU A 180 2.87 4.67 22.38
N GLY A 181 3.56 4.29 21.30
CA GLY A 181 3.60 2.91 20.81
C GLY A 181 2.33 2.44 20.08
N LEU A 182 1.37 3.34 19.82
CA LEU A 182 0.07 3.01 19.21
C LEU A 182 0.21 2.40 17.82
N GLY A 183 1.17 2.84 17.00
CA GLY A 183 1.40 2.25 15.68
C GLY A 183 1.71 0.75 15.76
N ARG A 184 2.61 0.35 16.66
CA ARG A 184 2.95 -1.07 16.87
C ARG A 184 1.74 -1.85 17.35
N ALA A 185 1.06 -1.31 18.37
CA ALA A 185 -0.09 -1.96 18.97
C ALA A 185 -1.19 -2.19 17.93
N LEU A 186 -1.53 -1.19 17.12
CA LEU A 186 -2.56 -1.32 16.10
C LEU A 186 -2.17 -2.22 14.93
N THR A 187 -0.90 -2.23 14.51
CA THR A 187 -0.44 -3.22 13.51
C THR A 187 -0.65 -4.64 14.02
N LEU A 188 -0.28 -4.92 15.28
CA LEU A 188 -0.51 -6.22 15.91
C LEU A 188 -2.01 -6.54 16.01
N ALA A 189 -2.85 -5.57 16.40
CA ALA A 189 -4.30 -5.75 16.45
C ALA A 189 -4.89 -6.11 15.08
N GLY A 190 -4.45 -5.43 14.01
CA GLY A 190 -4.84 -5.73 12.63
C GLY A 190 -4.46 -7.16 12.22
N TYR A 191 -3.24 -7.60 12.53
CA TYR A 191 -2.85 -8.99 12.24
C TYR A 191 -3.56 -10.02 13.11
N GLN A 192 -3.87 -9.70 14.37
CA GLN A 192 -4.70 -10.56 15.22
C GLN A 192 -6.14 -10.68 14.69
N HIS A 193 -6.69 -9.60 14.13
CA HIS A 193 -7.99 -9.63 13.46
C HIS A 193 -7.95 -10.53 12.22
N LEU A 194 -6.96 -10.35 11.34
CA LEU A 194 -6.78 -11.16 10.13
C LEU A 194 -6.57 -12.65 10.45
N ASP A 195 -5.75 -12.97 11.45
CA ASP A 195 -5.55 -14.33 11.98
C ASP A 195 -6.88 -14.94 12.46
N GLY A 196 -7.67 -14.16 13.22
CA GLY A 196 -9.01 -14.55 13.66
C GLY A 196 -9.99 -14.80 12.51
N ALA A 197 -9.78 -14.18 11.35
CA ALA A 197 -10.54 -14.42 10.12
C ALA A 197 -10.02 -15.62 9.29
N GLY A 198 -9.02 -16.35 9.79
CA GLY A 198 -8.45 -17.54 9.13
C GLY A 198 -7.39 -17.23 8.07
N ILE A 199 -6.91 -15.98 7.99
CA ILE A 199 -5.84 -15.60 7.07
C ILE A 199 -4.50 -16.10 7.61
N THR A 200 -3.71 -16.72 6.73
CA THR A 200 -2.41 -17.33 7.08
C THR A 200 -1.20 -16.55 6.55
N ARG A 201 -1.43 -15.57 5.67
CA ARG A 201 -0.40 -14.68 5.11
C ARG A 201 -0.94 -13.25 5.12
N ALA A 202 -0.14 -12.33 5.65
CA ALA A 202 -0.49 -10.92 5.68
C ALA A 202 0.63 -10.04 5.13
N MET A 203 0.24 -8.88 4.63
CA MET A 203 1.13 -7.93 3.98
C MET A 203 0.78 -6.48 4.32
N LEU A 204 1.67 -5.56 3.97
CA LEU A 204 1.42 -4.13 3.90
C LEU A 204 2.34 -3.48 2.87
N TYR A 205 2.02 -2.24 2.52
CA TYR A 205 2.89 -1.36 1.78
C TYR A 205 3.42 -0.22 2.67
N VAL A 206 4.69 0.13 2.49
CA VAL A 206 5.33 1.24 3.22
C VAL A 206 6.38 1.92 2.35
N ASP A 207 6.44 3.25 2.39
CA ASP A 207 7.54 3.99 1.74
C ASP A 207 8.89 3.54 2.30
N ALA A 208 9.84 3.27 1.41
CA ALA A 208 11.18 2.83 1.79
C ALA A 208 11.90 3.85 2.69
N ASP A 209 11.63 5.15 2.48
CA ASP A 209 12.19 6.25 3.24
C ASP A 209 11.51 6.46 4.60
N ASN A 210 10.38 5.79 4.88
CA ASN A 210 9.75 5.78 6.19
C ASN A 210 10.49 4.81 7.13
N THR A 211 11.75 5.14 7.44
CA THR A 211 12.63 4.29 8.24
C THR A 211 12.04 3.92 9.62
N PRO A 212 11.29 4.78 10.34
CA PRO A 212 10.64 4.37 11.58
C PRO A 212 9.60 3.26 11.38
N ALA A 213 8.73 3.37 10.37
CA ALA A 213 7.72 2.35 10.08
C ALA A 213 8.37 1.05 9.58
N VAL A 214 9.34 1.14 8.67
CA VAL A 214 10.08 -0.04 8.17
C VAL A 214 10.77 -0.79 9.32
N SER A 215 11.44 -0.09 10.24
CA SER A 215 12.04 -0.73 11.41
C SER A 215 11.00 -1.39 12.31
N LEU A 216 9.88 -0.72 12.56
CA LEU A 216 8.77 -1.28 13.34
C LEU A 216 8.22 -2.56 12.72
N TYR A 217 8.01 -2.60 11.40
CA TYR A 217 7.50 -3.80 10.72
C TYR A 217 8.53 -4.93 10.72
N ARG A 218 9.82 -4.64 10.57
CA ARG A 218 10.89 -5.63 10.75
C ARG A 218 10.94 -6.20 12.18
N ASP A 219 10.69 -5.39 13.20
CA ASP A 219 10.63 -5.85 14.60
C ASP A 219 9.39 -6.70 14.89
N ILE A 220 8.30 -6.49 14.14
CA ILE A 220 7.13 -7.38 14.10
C ILE A 220 7.42 -8.62 13.23
N GLY A 221 8.58 -8.65 12.55
CA GLY A 221 9.16 -9.74 11.77
C GLY A 221 8.65 -9.84 10.34
N LEU A 222 8.10 -8.76 9.80
CA LEU A 222 7.83 -8.67 8.37
C LEU A 222 9.13 -8.56 7.59
N GLU A 223 9.14 -9.15 6.41
CA GLU A 223 10.25 -9.10 5.47
C GLU A 223 9.83 -8.36 4.21
N VAL A 224 10.74 -7.57 3.63
CA VAL A 224 10.52 -6.98 2.30
C VAL A 224 10.53 -8.12 1.28
N LYS A 225 9.38 -8.36 0.63
CA LYS A 225 9.25 -9.36 -0.43
C LYS A 225 9.36 -8.75 -1.82
N THR A 226 8.81 -7.54 -1.98
CA THR A 226 8.86 -6.80 -3.24
C THR A 226 9.27 -5.37 -2.98
N VAL A 227 10.20 -4.87 -3.80
CA VAL A 227 10.45 -3.44 -3.96
C VAL A 227 9.67 -3.00 -5.19
N ARG A 228 8.78 -2.03 -5.03
CA ARG A 228 8.08 -1.36 -6.13
C ARG A 228 8.68 0.03 -6.28
N ARG A 229 9.08 0.42 -7.47
CA ARG A 229 9.66 1.75 -7.73
C ARG A 229 8.76 2.56 -8.62
N LEU A 230 8.49 3.79 -8.18
CA LEU A 230 7.74 4.76 -8.95
C LEU A 230 8.70 5.59 -9.79
N TYR A 231 8.41 5.67 -11.08
CA TYR A 231 9.02 6.58 -12.02
C TYR A 231 7.95 7.56 -12.54
N ALA A 232 8.32 8.80 -12.82
CA ALA A 232 7.39 9.79 -13.38
C ALA A 232 8.04 10.64 -14.48
N LYS A 233 7.20 11.16 -15.38
CA LYS A 233 7.58 12.03 -16.49
C LYS A 233 6.48 13.06 -16.81
#